data_AF-A0A011UWK9-F1
#
_entry.id   AF-A0A011UWK9-F1
#
_cell.length_a   1.000
_cell.length_b   1.000
_cell.length_c   1.000
_cell.angle_alpha   90.00
_cell.angle_beta   90.00
_cell.angle_gamma   90.00
#
_symmetry.space_group_name_H-M   'P 1'
#
loop_
_entity.id
_entity.type
_entity.pdbx_description
1 polymer ?
#
loop_
_entity_poly.entity_id
_entity_poly.type
_entity_poly.pdbx_seq_one_letter_code
_entity_poly.pdbx_strand_id
1 'polypeptide(L)'
;MSKSNNKAINEIKEILGDHVASGKPCLKMVSCGEIMINELPFSFSMQNIGAASDAGICVTISGEAVNSGIVRFTDFTFIKNVNGKAIPERYDLPLVKKSDGKMIYQVKFTDIKLSEYDPSTVSTKEDFLNALSAQLTFRVTPLYGGNGLPEIMLSVYPFGDPLTGSATEWKRVTADQDYFLHNLKKGRRTSVFKKRR
;
A
#
# COMPACT_ATOMS: atom_id res chain seq x y z
N MET A 1 -17.11 31.37 6.65
CA MET A 1 -16.11 30.47 6.03
C MET A 1 -15.83 30.95 4.61
N SER A 2 -14.56 31.17 4.25
CA SER A 2 -14.20 31.78 2.96
C SER A 2 -14.33 30.75 1.81
N LYS A 3 -14.65 31.23 0.60
CA LYS A 3 -14.77 30.40 -0.62
C LYS A 3 -13.50 29.59 -0.95
N SER A 4 -12.34 29.99 -0.42
CA SER A 4 -11.04 29.32 -0.60
C SER A 4 -10.96 27.98 0.15
N ASN A 5 -11.49 27.92 1.38
CA ASN A 5 -11.47 26.68 2.19
C ASN A 5 -12.36 25.59 1.58
N ASN A 6 -13.48 25.98 0.96
CA ASN A 6 -14.38 25.00 0.32
C ASN A 6 -13.76 24.35 -0.93
N LYS A 7 -12.84 25.03 -1.62
CA LYS A 7 -12.17 24.46 -2.79
C LYS A 7 -11.13 23.42 -2.39
N ALA A 8 -10.30 23.72 -1.39
CA ALA A 8 -9.32 22.76 -0.85
C ALA A 8 -10.01 21.53 -0.25
N ILE A 9 -11.10 21.71 0.49
CA ILE A 9 -11.90 20.60 1.05
C ILE A 9 -12.51 19.74 -0.07
N ASN A 10 -12.96 20.33 -1.19
CA ASN A 10 -13.51 19.57 -2.30
C ASN A 10 -12.43 18.81 -3.11
N GLU A 11 -11.23 19.39 -3.29
CA GLU A 11 -10.10 18.67 -3.91
C GLU A 11 -9.60 17.52 -3.00
N ILE A 12 -9.57 17.73 -1.69
CA ILE A 12 -9.25 16.70 -0.69
C ILE A 12 -10.31 15.58 -0.68
N LYS A 13 -11.60 15.93 -0.82
CA LYS A 13 -12.71 14.96 -0.97
C LYS A 13 -12.67 14.19 -2.29
N GLU A 14 -12.35 14.84 -3.41
CA GLU A 14 -12.15 14.17 -4.71
C GLU A 14 -10.98 13.18 -4.66
N ILE A 15 -9.94 13.48 -3.88
CA ILE A 15 -8.78 12.59 -3.72
C ILE A 15 -9.06 11.47 -2.71
N LEU A 16 -9.72 11.74 -1.58
CA LEU A 16 -9.85 10.78 -0.47
C LEU A 16 -11.18 9.99 -0.46
N GLY A 17 -12.16 10.38 -1.28
CA GLY A 17 -13.47 9.72 -1.36
C GLY A 17 -14.35 9.96 -0.12
N ASP A 18 -15.65 9.71 -0.27
CA ASP A 18 -16.70 9.97 0.75
C ASP A 18 -16.60 9.13 2.05
N HIS A 19 -15.48 8.45 2.30
CA HIS A 19 -15.33 7.52 3.42
C HIS A 19 -15.17 8.22 4.79
N VAL A 20 -15.02 9.55 4.79
CA VAL A 20 -14.89 10.40 5.99
C VAL A 20 -16.21 10.46 6.80
N ALA A 21 -17.35 10.04 6.24
CA ALA A 21 -18.67 10.20 6.88
C ALA A 21 -19.15 9.00 7.73
N SER A 22 -18.43 7.87 7.75
CA SER A 22 -18.92 6.62 8.38
C SER A 22 -18.60 6.48 9.88
N GLY A 23 -17.71 7.32 10.43
CA GLY A 23 -17.21 7.20 11.80
C GLY A 23 -16.33 5.96 12.04
N LYS A 24 -15.85 5.31 10.96
CA LYS A 24 -15.05 4.09 11.00
C LYS A 24 -13.66 4.31 10.39
N PRO A 25 -12.65 3.49 10.74
CA PRO A 25 -11.34 3.56 10.11
C PRO A 25 -11.43 3.16 8.64
N CYS A 26 -10.66 3.84 7.78
CA CYS A 26 -10.60 3.56 6.36
C CYS A 26 -9.17 3.76 5.86
N LEU A 27 -8.57 2.73 5.29
CA LEU A 27 -7.21 2.79 4.76
C LEU A 27 -7.25 3.16 3.28
N LYS A 28 -6.35 4.05 2.89
CA LYS A 28 -6.09 4.39 1.49
C LYS A 28 -4.64 4.10 1.14
N MET A 29 -4.42 3.42 0.02
CA MET A 29 -3.08 3.22 -0.52
C MET A 29 -2.47 4.57 -0.93
N VAL A 30 -1.27 4.86 -0.43
CA VAL A 30 -0.52 6.10 -0.72
C VAL A 30 0.59 5.83 -1.72
N SER A 31 1.29 4.71 -1.56
CA SER A 31 2.31 4.27 -2.50
C SER A 31 2.29 2.76 -2.62
N CYS A 32 2.31 2.25 -3.84
CA CYS A 32 2.41 0.83 -4.10
C CYS A 32 3.16 0.69 -5.43
N GLY A 33 4.30 -0.02 -5.41
CA GLY A 33 5.15 -0.15 -6.59
C GLY A 33 4.39 -0.65 -7.83
N GLU A 34 4.91 -0.39 -9.02
CA GLU A 34 4.25 -0.76 -10.28
C GLU A 34 4.20 -2.29 -10.46
N ILE A 35 5.31 -2.96 -10.18
CA ILE A 35 5.50 -4.39 -10.39
C ILE A 35 6.41 -4.97 -9.29
N MET A 36 6.16 -6.22 -8.92
CA MET A 36 7.01 -7.02 -8.06
C MET A 36 8.05 -7.75 -8.91
N ILE A 37 9.33 -7.64 -8.57
CA ILE A 37 10.42 -8.33 -9.26
C ILE A 37 10.98 -9.39 -8.33
N ASN A 38 11.19 -10.61 -8.83
CA ASN A 38 11.74 -11.73 -8.06
C ASN A 38 12.96 -11.30 -7.24
N GLU A 39 13.00 -11.69 -5.96
CA GLU A 39 14.10 -11.42 -5.03
C GLU A 39 14.37 -9.94 -4.73
N LEU A 40 13.59 -9.00 -5.28
CA LEU A 40 13.70 -7.58 -4.96
C LEU A 40 12.64 -7.15 -3.94
N PRO A 41 13.03 -6.42 -2.87
CA PRO A 41 12.08 -5.89 -1.91
C PRO A 41 11.03 -4.99 -2.55
N PHE A 42 9.76 -5.33 -2.37
CA PHE A 42 8.61 -4.55 -2.80
C PHE A 42 8.03 -3.79 -1.61
N SER A 43 7.85 -2.48 -1.76
CA SER A 43 7.28 -1.62 -0.71
C SER A 43 5.88 -1.16 -1.08
N PHE A 44 4.98 -1.16 -0.09
CA PHE A 44 3.65 -0.58 -0.20
C PHE A 44 3.27 0.10 1.11
N SER A 45 2.55 1.20 1.01
CA SER A 45 2.23 2.06 2.14
C SER A 45 0.85 2.68 2.01
N MET A 46 0.21 2.88 3.16
CA MET A 46 -1.16 3.35 3.26
C MET A 46 -1.29 4.30 4.44
N GLN A 47 -2.36 5.08 4.39
CA GLN A 47 -2.72 6.03 5.43
C GLN A 47 -4.17 5.77 5.83
N ASN A 48 -4.47 5.87 7.12
CA ASN A 48 -5.85 5.96 7.56
C ASN A 48 -6.41 7.30 7.09
N ILE A 49 -7.59 7.31 6.48
CA ILE A 49 -8.32 8.50 6.02
C ILE A 49 -9.70 8.58 6.68
N GLY A 50 -10.02 7.63 7.54
CA GLY A 50 -11.24 7.58 8.34
C GLY A 50 -10.98 7.91 9.81
N ALA A 51 -11.91 7.47 10.67
CA ALA A 51 -11.81 7.68 12.12
C ALA A 51 -10.60 6.94 12.72
N ALA A 52 -10.13 7.42 13.88
CA ALA A 52 -9.14 6.71 14.66
C ALA A 52 -9.62 5.32 15.08
N SER A 53 -8.69 4.37 15.22
CA SER A 53 -9.00 3.02 15.71
C SER A 53 -7.81 2.38 16.41
N ASP A 54 -8.09 1.69 17.51
CA ASP A 54 -7.16 0.88 18.29
C ASP A 54 -7.37 -0.63 18.10
N ALA A 55 -8.29 -1.02 17.21
CA ALA A 55 -8.64 -2.41 16.97
C ALA A 55 -7.52 -3.21 16.30
N GLY A 56 -6.57 -2.54 15.65
CA GLY A 56 -5.51 -3.15 14.86
C GLY A 56 -5.86 -3.34 13.38
N ILE A 57 -4.97 -4.00 12.65
CA ILE A 57 -5.07 -4.25 11.21
C ILE A 57 -4.68 -5.69 10.84
N CYS A 58 -5.08 -6.09 9.65
CA CYS A 58 -4.65 -7.33 9.03
C CYS A 58 -4.06 -7.05 7.65
N VAL A 59 -2.90 -7.64 7.35
CA VAL A 59 -2.28 -7.61 6.03
C VAL A 59 -2.45 -8.98 5.40
N THR A 60 -2.89 -9.01 4.15
CA THR A 60 -3.05 -10.25 3.37
C THR A 60 -2.43 -10.12 1.99
N ILE A 61 -1.82 -11.22 1.54
CA ILE A 61 -1.32 -11.38 0.18
C ILE A 61 -1.97 -12.63 -0.40
N SER A 62 -2.68 -12.48 -1.51
CA SER A 62 -3.52 -13.53 -2.07
C SER A 62 -3.54 -13.48 -3.59
N GLY A 63 -4.12 -14.50 -4.23
CA GLY A 63 -4.18 -14.63 -5.68
C GLY A 63 -3.93 -16.08 -6.09
N GLU A 64 -4.25 -16.42 -7.34
CA GLU A 64 -4.10 -17.81 -7.81
C GLU A 64 -2.64 -18.27 -7.76
N ALA A 65 -1.70 -17.36 -8.01
CA ALA A 65 -0.28 -17.65 -7.96
C ALA A 65 0.24 -17.91 -6.52
N VAL A 66 -0.38 -17.30 -5.51
CA VAL A 66 -0.12 -17.64 -4.10
C VAL A 66 -0.78 -18.96 -3.72
N ASN A 67 -2.03 -19.15 -4.16
CA ASN A 67 -2.81 -20.35 -3.86
C ASN A 67 -2.13 -21.63 -4.38
N SER A 68 -1.62 -21.58 -5.62
CA SER A 68 -0.87 -22.67 -6.25
C SER A 68 0.59 -22.80 -5.76
N GLY A 69 1.09 -21.83 -4.98
CA GLY A 69 2.45 -21.83 -4.45
C GLY A 69 3.55 -21.44 -5.44
N ILE A 70 3.19 -21.05 -6.68
CA ILE A 70 4.18 -20.62 -7.69
C ILE A 70 4.83 -19.28 -7.34
N VAL A 71 4.12 -18.41 -6.61
CA VAL A 71 4.65 -17.19 -6.01
C VAL A 71 4.64 -17.34 -4.50
N ARG A 72 5.81 -17.18 -3.88
CA ARG A 72 5.99 -17.15 -2.42
C ARG A 72 6.50 -15.80 -1.98
N PHE A 73 6.45 -15.53 -0.68
CA PHE A 73 6.91 -14.27 -0.12
C PHE A 73 7.82 -14.50 1.10
N THR A 74 8.81 -13.63 1.25
CA THR A 74 9.77 -13.63 2.37
C THR A 74 10.05 -12.20 2.82
N ASP A 75 10.80 -12.07 3.91
CA ASP A 75 11.32 -10.80 4.46
C ASP A 75 10.24 -9.75 4.72
N PHE A 76 9.05 -10.21 5.15
CA PHE A 76 7.96 -9.31 5.47
C PHE A 76 8.35 -8.42 6.65
N THR A 77 8.31 -7.11 6.41
CA THR A 77 8.80 -6.09 7.34
C THR A 77 7.76 -4.99 7.46
N PHE A 78 7.49 -4.56 8.69
CA PHE A 78 6.72 -3.35 8.97
C PHE A 78 7.68 -2.25 9.44
N ILE A 79 7.55 -1.06 8.87
CA ILE A 79 8.38 0.10 9.23
C ILE A 79 7.65 0.89 10.30
N LYS A 80 8.11 0.78 11.56
CA LYS A 80 7.59 1.56 12.68
C LYS A 80 8.30 2.91 12.77
N ASN A 81 7.54 3.97 12.99
CA ASN A 81 8.11 5.27 13.34
C ASN A 81 8.19 5.39 14.87
N VAL A 82 9.41 5.39 15.42
CA VAL A 82 9.66 5.54 16.86
C VAL A 82 10.51 6.78 17.06
N ASN A 83 10.00 7.78 17.77
CA ASN A 83 10.69 9.05 18.05
C ASN A 83 11.26 9.72 16.77
N GLY A 84 10.48 9.72 15.68
CA GLY A 84 10.88 10.31 14.40
C GLY A 84 11.90 9.49 13.58
N LYS A 85 12.25 8.27 14.02
CA LYS A 85 13.11 7.34 13.27
C LYS A 85 12.29 6.17 12.72
N ALA A 86 12.51 5.86 11.45
CA ALA A 86 11.96 4.68 10.80
C ALA A 86 12.78 3.43 11.20
N ILE A 87 12.15 2.52 11.93
CA ILE A 87 12.74 1.26 12.41
C ILE A 87 12.06 0.10 11.68
N PRO A 88 12.79 -0.66 10.84
CA PRO A 88 12.25 -1.87 10.24
C PRO A 88 12.15 -2.98 11.29
N GLU A 89 10.97 -3.60 11.40
CA GLU A 89 10.76 -4.77 12.23
C GLU A 89 10.24 -5.92 11.35
N ARG A 90 10.89 -7.07 11.46
CA ARG A 90 10.59 -8.26 10.66
C ARG A 90 9.49 -9.06 11.36
N TYR A 91 8.51 -9.51 10.59
CA TYR A 91 7.41 -10.32 11.07
C TYR A 91 7.31 -11.62 10.27
N ASP A 92 6.81 -12.66 10.93
CA ASP A 92 6.40 -13.87 10.23
C ASP A 92 5.19 -13.56 9.34
N LEU A 93 5.24 -14.08 8.13
CA LEU A 93 4.15 -14.00 7.16
C LEU A 93 3.64 -15.42 6.91
N PRO A 94 2.77 -15.97 7.78
CA PRO A 94 2.32 -17.34 7.68
C PRO A 94 1.37 -17.53 6.49
N LEU A 95 1.47 -18.69 5.86
CA LEU A 95 0.53 -19.15 4.83
C LEU A 95 -0.64 -19.86 5.53
N VAL A 96 -1.85 -19.34 5.36
CA VAL A 96 -3.08 -19.77 6.04
C VAL A 96 -4.08 -20.29 5.01
N LYS A 97 -4.75 -21.39 5.33
CA LYS A 97 -5.87 -21.93 4.55
C LYS A 97 -7.17 -21.25 4.95
N LYS A 98 -7.85 -20.61 4.00
CA LYS A 98 -9.20 -20.05 4.20
C LYS A 98 -10.28 -21.14 4.21
N SER A 99 -11.48 -20.76 4.64
CA SER A 99 -12.66 -21.63 4.66
C SER A 99 -13.07 -22.15 3.29
N ASP A 100 -12.76 -21.41 2.22
CA ASP A 100 -12.97 -21.82 0.82
C ASP A 100 -11.87 -22.77 0.30
N GLY A 101 -10.91 -23.14 1.16
CA GLY A 101 -9.80 -24.02 0.83
C GLY A 101 -8.59 -23.33 0.21
N LYS A 102 -8.68 -22.03 -0.13
CA LYS A 102 -7.59 -21.29 -0.76
C LYS A 102 -6.50 -20.92 0.24
N MET A 103 -5.25 -20.94 -0.21
CA MET A 103 -4.10 -20.49 0.59
C MET A 103 -3.86 -18.99 0.39
N ILE A 104 -3.64 -18.27 1.49
CA ILE A 104 -3.22 -16.86 1.47
C ILE A 104 -2.12 -16.62 2.50
N TYR A 105 -1.29 -15.61 2.28
CA TYR A 105 -0.45 -15.09 3.37
C TYR A 105 -1.27 -14.12 4.22
N GLN A 106 -1.17 -14.24 5.54
CA GLN A 106 -1.89 -13.38 6.48
C GLN A 106 -1.06 -13.06 7.70
N VAL A 107 -0.99 -11.79 8.08
CA VAL A 107 -0.40 -11.35 9.34
C VAL A 107 -1.32 -10.33 10.00
N LYS A 108 -1.45 -10.43 11.32
CA LYS A 108 -2.35 -9.62 12.13
C LYS A 108 -1.53 -8.76 13.07
N PHE A 109 -1.86 -7.48 13.13
CA PHE A 109 -1.26 -6.52 14.03
C PHE A 109 -2.35 -5.98 14.95
N THR A 110 -2.39 -6.49 16.18
CA THR A 110 -3.42 -6.10 17.16
C THR A 110 -3.02 -4.87 17.97
N ASP A 111 -1.76 -4.46 17.89
CA ASP A 111 -1.16 -3.36 18.65
C ASP A 111 -1.03 -2.05 17.85
N ILE A 112 -1.24 -2.10 16.53
CA ILE A 112 -1.17 -0.92 15.67
C ILE A 112 -2.41 -0.04 15.89
N LYS A 113 -2.17 1.19 16.32
CA LYS A 113 -3.18 2.24 16.42
C LYS A 113 -3.21 3.06 15.13
N LEU A 114 -4.42 3.24 14.59
CA LEU A 114 -4.70 4.13 13.48
C LEU A 114 -5.09 5.49 14.04
N SER A 115 -4.27 6.50 13.80
CA SER A 115 -4.61 7.88 14.11
C SER A 115 -5.67 8.41 13.15
N GLU A 116 -6.50 9.33 13.61
CA GLU A 116 -7.38 10.10 12.74
C GLU A 116 -6.53 10.93 11.77
N TYR A 117 -6.94 10.97 10.51
CA TYR A 117 -6.31 11.79 9.51
C TYR A 117 -7.11 13.07 9.34
N ASP A 118 -6.55 14.17 9.85
CA ASP A 118 -7.09 15.49 9.62
C ASP A 118 -6.29 16.19 8.49
N PRO A 119 -6.82 16.27 7.26
CA PRO A 119 -6.17 16.97 6.18
C PRO A 119 -6.19 18.50 6.37
N SER A 120 -7.02 19.03 7.27
CA SER A 120 -7.11 20.46 7.55
C SER A 120 -6.00 20.98 8.47
N THR A 121 -5.33 20.08 9.19
CA THR A 121 -4.19 20.42 10.05
C THR A 121 -2.87 20.48 9.30
N VAL A 122 -2.74 19.95 8.08
CA VAL A 122 -1.47 19.95 7.33
C VAL A 122 -1.18 21.33 6.74
N SER A 123 -0.79 22.27 7.61
CA SER A 123 -0.48 23.66 7.24
C SER A 123 0.94 24.08 7.62
N THR A 124 1.61 23.28 8.46
CA THR A 124 3.02 23.46 8.84
C THR A 124 3.88 22.26 8.45
N LYS A 125 5.21 22.44 8.51
CA LYS A 125 6.18 21.36 8.25
C LYS A 125 6.06 20.26 9.31
N GLU A 126 5.78 20.62 10.56
CA GLU A 126 5.55 19.66 11.64
C GLU A 126 4.33 18.79 11.36
N ASP A 127 3.22 19.37 10.88
CA ASP A 127 1.99 18.61 10.57
C ASP A 127 2.19 17.66 9.39
N PHE A 128 2.97 18.06 8.39
CA PHE A 128 3.35 17.19 7.28
C PHE A 128 4.22 16.01 7.74
N LEU A 129 5.20 16.26 8.63
CA LEU A 129 6.04 15.21 9.20
C LEU A 129 5.23 14.26 10.09
N ASN A 130 4.24 14.78 10.83
CA ASN A 130 3.31 13.98 11.61
C ASN A 130 2.42 13.11 10.72
N ALA A 131 1.91 13.64 9.61
CA ALA A 131 1.13 12.87 8.64
C ALA A 131 1.96 11.73 8.00
N LEU A 132 3.22 11.99 7.65
CA LEU A 132 4.17 10.96 7.20
C LEU A 132 4.48 9.94 8.28
N SER A 133 4.54 10.37 9.55
CA SER A 133 4.80 9.46 10.68
C SER A 133 3.65 8.48 10.94
N ALA A 134 2.41 8.87 10.57
CA ALA A 134 1.21 8.05 10.67
C ALA A 134 1.02 7.09 9.48
N GLN A 135 1.89 7.16 8.46
CA GLN A 135 1.84 6.28 7.30
C GLN A 135 2.31 4.87 7.68
N LEU A 136 1.49 3.87 7.40
CA LEU A 136 1.85 2.48 7.57
C LEU A 136 2.63 2.04 6.34
N THR A 137 3.86 1.54 6.53
CA THR A 137 4.70 1.11 5.41
C THR A 137 5.15 -0.33 5.64
N PHE A 138 4.93 -1.17 4.63
CA PHE A 138 5.31 -2.57 4.62
C PHE A 138 6.29 -2.84 3.49
N ARG A 139 7.15 -3.83 3.70
CA ARG A 139 8.02 -4.41 2.68
C ARG A 139 7.86 -5.91 2.65
N VAL A 140 7.95 -6.48 1.45
CA VAL A 140 7.92 -7.92 1.23
C VAL A 140 8.75 -8.26 0.00
N THR A 141 9.41 -9.41 0.00
CA THR A 141 10.19 -9.87 -1.15
C THR A 141 9.46 -11.04 -1.81
N PRO A 142 9.09 -10.93 -3.10
CA PRO A 142 8.49 -12.03 -3.85
C PRO A 142 9.57 -13.06 -4.22
N LEU A 143 9.19 -14.34 -4.25
CA LEU A 143 9.97 -15.44 -4.78
C LEU A 143 9.18 -16.08 -5.92
N TYR A 144 9.69 -15.93 -7.14
CA TYR A 144 9.05 -16.36 -8.38
C TYR A 144 10.09 -16.60 -9.49
N GLY A 145 10.19 -17.84 -9.95
CA GLY A 145 11.10 -18.23 -11.05
C GLY A 145 10.37 -18.64 -12.34
N GLY A 146 9.07 -18.36 -12.44
CA GLY A 146 8.24 -18.81 -13.57
C GLY A 146 8.27 -17.86 -14.78
N ASN A 147 7.70 -18.35 -15.88
CA ASN A 147 7.47 -17.55 -17.09
C ASN A 147 6.09 -16.90 -17.01
N GLY A 148 6.00 -15.58 -17.22
CA GLY A 148 4.74 -14.83 -17.25
C GLY A 148 4.66 -13.73 -16.19
N LEU A 149 3.46 -13.15 -16.06
CA LEU A 149 3.16 -12.02 -15.17
C LEU A 149 1.95 -12.34 -14.28
N PRO A 150 2.05 -13.30 -13.34
CA PRO A 150 0.95 -13.62 -12.44
C PRO A 150 0.53 -12.41 -11.60
N GLU A 151 -0.76 -12.32 -11.31
CA GLU A 151 -1.35 -11.26 -10.49
C GLU A 151 -1.52 -11.70 -9.03
N ILE A 152 -1.22 -10.76 -8.14
CA ILE A 152 -1.28 -10.88 -6.70
C ILE A 152 -2.11 -9.71 -6.17
N MET A 153 -3.04 -10.01 -5.28
CA MET A 153 -3.81 -9.02 -4.54
C MET A 153 -3.14 -8.76 -3.19
N LEU A 154 -2.71 -7.52 -2.99
CA LEU A 154 -2.31 -6.97 -1.70
C LEU A 154 -3.53 -6.31 -1.06
N SER A 155 -3.88 -6.72 0.16
CA SER A 155 -4.99 -6.09 0.88
C SER A 155 -4.61 -5.88 2.34
N VAL A 156 -4.85 -4.66 2.82
CA VAL A 156 -4.72 -4.30 4.23
C VAL A 156 -6.05 -3.75 4.70
N TYR A 157 -6.57 -4.30 5.79
CA TYR A 157 -7.86 -3.87 6.33
C TYR A 157 -7.80 -3.65 7.84
N PRO A 158 -8.47 -2.60 8.35
CA PRO A 158 -8.61 -2.38 9.78
C PRO A 158 -9.61 -3.36 10.37
N PHE A 159 -9.36 -3.86 11.58
CA PHE A 159 -10.31 -4.74 12.26
C PHE A 159 -11.61 -4.02 12.63
N GLY A 160 -11.56 -2.69 12.83
CA GLY A 160 -12.74 -1.86 13.07
C GLY A 160 -13.67 -1.71 11.87
N ASP A 161 -13.18 -1.97 10.64
CA ASP A 161 -14.03 -1.96 9.44
C ASP A 161 -13.43 -2.81 8.29
N PRO A 162 -13.46 -4.16 8.39
CA PRO A 162 -12.73 -5.02 7.47
C PRO A 162 -13.21 -5.00 6.03
N LEU A 163 -14.50 -4.67 5.81
CA LEU A 163 -15.16 -4.78 4.51
C LEU A 163 -15.03 -3.52 3.66
N THR A 164 -15.17 -2.36 4.29
CA THR A 164 -15.23 -1.06 3.61
C THR A 164 -14.01 -0.19 3.91
N GLY A 165 -13.30 -0.45 5.00
CA GLY A 165 -12.09 0.28 5.37
C GLY A 165 -10.81 -0.27 4.75
N SER A 166 -10.88 -1.24 3.82
CA SER A 166 -9.70 -1.91 3.27
C SER A 166 -9.02 -1.12 2.14
N ALA A 167 -7.69 -1.08 2.15
CA ALA A 167 -6.89 -0.68 1.00
C ALA A 167 -6.45 -1.93 0.23
N THR A 168 -6.84 -2.04 -1.03
CA THR A 168 -6.55 -3.21 -1.88
C THR A 168 -5.97 -2.79 -3.22
N GLU A 169 -4.90 -3.46 -3.65
CA GLU A 169 -4.20 -3.23 -4.91
C GLU A 169 -3.84 -4.56 -5.57
N TRP A 170 -3.96 -4.61 -6.90
CA TRP A 170 -3.51 -5.75 -7.71
C TRP A 170 -2.14 -5.44 -8.32
N LYS A 171 -1.19 -6.35 -8.14
CA LYS A 171 0.17 -6.22 -8.65
C LYS A 171 0.60 -7.46 -9.39
N ARG A 172 1.40 -7.26 -10.42
CA ARG A 172 2.02 -8.34 -11.18
C ARG A 172 3.38 -8.69 -10.60
N VAL A 173 3.78 -9.95 -10.73
CA VAL A 173 5.12 -10.44 -10.36
C VAL A 173 5.87 -10.86 -11.61
N THR A 174 7.15 -10.53 -11.72
CA THR A 174 8.01 -10.95 -12.83
C THR A 174 9.33 -11.53 -12.32
N ALA A 175 9.88 -12.48 -13.06
CA ALA A 175 11.25 -12.97 -12.86
C ALA A 175 12.29 -12.13 -13.63
N ASP A 176 11.84 -11.24 -14.53
CA ASP A 176 12.69 -10.35 -15.33
C ASP A 176 13.27 -9.22 -14.47
N GLN A 177 14.56 -9.32 -14.13
CA GLN A 177 15.29 -8.31 -13.35
C GLN A 177 15.45 -6.99 -14.11
N ASP A 178 15.40 -7.02 -15.44
CA ASP A 178 15.57 -5.87 -16.32
C ASP A 178 14.23 -5.36 -16.87
N TYR A 179 13.11 -5.73 -16.23
CA TYR A 179 11.74 -5.41 -16.68
C TYR A 179 11.56 -3.94 -17.07
N PHE A 180 12.07 -3.01 -16.26
CA PHE A 180 11.97 -1.59 -16.56
C PHE A 180 12.77 -1.21 -17.81
N LEU A 181 13.99 -1.73 -18.00
CA LEU A 181 14.79 -1.45 -19.19
C LEU A 181 14.12 -1.98 -20.47
N HIS A 182 13.50 -3.16 -20.38
CA HIS A 182 12.78 -3.77 -21.50
C HIS A 182 11.51 -3.01 -21.87
N ASN A 183 10.81 -2.41 -20.90
CA ASN A 183 9.55 -1.70 -21.13
C ASN A 183 9.72 -0.18 -21.32
N LEU A 184 10.81 0.44 -20.86
CA LEU A 184 11.15 1.85 -21.10
C LEU A 184 11.28 2.16 -22.59
N LYS A 185 11.79 1.22 -23.40
CA LYS A 185 11.99 1.41 -24.84
C LYS A 185 10.67 1.49 -25.63
N LYS A 186 9.56 0.97 -25.09
CA LYS A 186 8.24 1.04 -25.75
C LYS A 186 7.57 2.42 -25.62
N GLY A 187 8.05 3.29 -24.72
CA GLY A 187 7.49 4.63 -24.48
C GLY A 187 8.15 5.78 -25.26
N ARG A 188 9.31 5.57 -25.91
CA ARG A 188 9.93 6.60 -26.76
C ARG A 188 9.26 6.66 -28.12
N ARG A 189 8.09 7.31 -28.19
CA ARG A 189 7.78 8.09 -29.39
C ARG A 189 8.88 9.13 -29.54
N THR A 190 9.56 9.09 -30.66
CA THR A 190 10.57 10.06 -31.10
C THR A 190 10.00 11.47 -31.03
N SER A 191 10.21 12.18 -29.91
CA SER A 191 10.09 13.64 -29.93
C SER A 191 11.31 14.17 -30.67
N VAL A 192 11.13 14.38 -31.97
CA VAL A 192 12.05 15.14 -32.80
C VAL A 192 12.10 16.53 -32.19
N PHE A 193 13.14 16.80 -31.40
CA PHE A 193 13.50 18.15 -30.99
C PHE A 193 13.88 18.90 -32.28
N LYS A 194 12.89 19.54 -32.89
CA LYS A 194 13.11 20.46 -34.01
C LYS A 194 13.79 21.70 -33.43
N LYS A 195 15.12 21.72 -33.49
CA LYS A 195 15.95 22.87 -33.15
C LYS A 195 15.47 24.03 -34.03
N ARG A 196 14.79 25.01 -33.44
CA ARG A 196 14.49 26.28 -34.12
C ARG A 196 15.83 26.98 -34.34
N ARG A 197 16.16 27.21 -35.61
CA ARG A 197 17.16 28.19 -36.04
C ARG A 197 16.59 29.59 -35.84
#